data_AF-A0A150VA50-F1
#
_entry.id   AF-A0A150VA50-F1
#
_cell.length_a   1.000
_cell.length_b   1.000
_cell.length_c   1.000
_cell.angle_alpha   90.00
_cell.angle_beta   90.00
_cell.angle_gamma   90.00
#
_symmetry.space_group_name_H-M   'P 1'
#
loop_
_entity.id
_entity.type
_entity.pdbx_description
1 polymer ?
#
loop_
_entity_poly.entity_id
_entity_poly.type
_entity_poly.pdbx_seq_one_letter_code
_entity_poly.pdbx_strand_id
1 'polypeptide(L)'
;LQHFSDLLQLFHHRNKNQHRRSIWWRQFSIFRKQLCRLHFAVQQLHEVPASHLAKAKKRNEDKRTTKRIEQQLTFWENVMVPKWHHAFSQLTADGRFATLGLVLLSILAETCRIAGITQSFESLGGADVEASLDEFAVA
;
A
#
# COMPACT_ATOMS: atom_id res chain seq x y z
N LEU A 1 -6.55 -8.62 1.64
CA LEU A 1 -5.47 -8.40 0.64
C LEU A 1 -5.94 -8.67 -0.80
N GLN A 2 -6.53 -9.84 -1.12
CA GLN A 2 -7.09 -10.14 -2.45
C GLN A 2 -8.04 -9.05 -2.95
N HIS A 3 -9.06 -8.70 -2.15
CA HIS A 3 -10.04 -7.67 -2.50
C HIS A 3 -9.41 -6.33 -2.92
N PHE A 4 -8.43 -5.82 -2.17
CA PHE A 4 -7.73 -4.58 -2.51
C PHE A 4 -6.86 -4.72 -3.77
N SER A 5 -6.25 -5.88 -3.99
CA SER A 5 -5.51 -6.16 -5.22
C SER A 5 -6.43 -6.07 -6.45
N ASP A 6 -7.61 -6.67 -6.39
CA ASP A 6 -8.58 -6.65 -7.48
C ASP A 6 -9.15 -5.25 -7.73
N LEU A 7 -9.52 -4.55 -6.65
CA LEU A 7 -10.01 -3.17 -6.73
C LEU A 7 -8.97 -2.26 -7.39
N LEU A 8 -7.70 -2.34 -6.97
CA LEU A 8 -6.64 -1.51 -7.55
C LEU A 8 -6.30 -1.93 -9.00
N GLN A 9 -6.55 -3.17 -9.40
CA GLN A 9 -6.43 -3.59 -10.81
C GLN A 9 -7.53 -2.96 -11.68
N LEU A 10 -8.78 -2.98 -11.22
CA LEU A 10 -9.90 -2.33 -11.90
C LEU A 10 -9.67 -0.81 -11.98
N PHE A 11 -9.24 -0.21 -10.87
CA PHE A 11 -8.85 1.20 -10.82
C PHE A 11 -7.76 1.50 -11.84
N HIS A 12 -6.72 0.66 -11.91
CA HIS A 12 -5.63 0.83 -12.87
C HIS A 12 -6.15 0.79 -14.30
N HIS A 13 -6.98 -0.18 -14.65
CA HIS A 13 -7.53 -0.33 -15.99
C HIS A 13 -8.30 0.93 -16.43
N ARG A 14 -9.19 1.44 -15.56
CA ARG A 14 -10.02 2.61 -15.86
C ARG A 14 -9.22 3.92 -15.98
N ASN A 15 -8.23 4.12 -15.12
CA ASN A 15 -7.60 5.43 -14.93
C ASN A 15 -6.27 5.60 -15.69
N LYS A 16 -5.72 4.52 -16.27
CA LYS A 16 -4.39 4.54 -16.91
C LYS A 16 -4.26 5.55 -18.04
N ASN A 17 -5.24 5.61 -18.93
CA ASN A 17 -5.13 6.44 -20.14
C ASN A 17 -5.18 7.94 -19.80
N GLN A 18 -5.90 8.30 -18.74
CA GLN A 18 -6.06 9.69 -18.30
C GLN A 18 -4.85 10.16 -17.48
N HIS A 19 -4.29 9.29 -16.62
CA HIS A 19 -3.36 9.74 -15.59
C HIS A 19 -1.92 9.23 -15.72
N ARG A 20 -1.58 8.49 -16.79
CA ARG A 20 -0.25 7.86 -16.95
C ARG A 20 0.97 8.76 -16.73
N ARG A 21 0.84 10.08 -16.94
CA ARG A 21 1.93 11.07 -16.80
C ARG A 21 1.94 11.79 -15.44
N SER A 22 0.95 11.55 -14.58
CA SER A 22 0.82 12.23 -13.29
C SER A 22 1.79 11.64 -12.26
N ILE A 23 2.29 12.48 -11.35
CA ILE A 23 3.24 12.05 -10.31
C ILE A 23 2.60 11.02 -9.37
N TRP A 24 1.36 11.27 -8.94
CA TRP A 24 0.60 10.35 -8.09
C TRP A 24 0.37 8.98 -8.76
N TRP A 25 0.26 8.95 -10.09
CA TRP A 25 0.06 7.70 -10.85
C TRP A 25 1.27 6.77 -10.76
N ARG A 26 2.48 7.33 -10.73
CA ARG A 26 3.70 6.56 -10.51
C ARG A 26 3.67 5.92 -9.11
N GLN A 27 3.31 6.68 -8.09
CA GLN A 27 3.24 6.17 -6.71
C GLN A 27 2.15 5.12 -6.55
N PHE A 28 0.96 5.35 -7.10
CA PHE A 28 -0.12 4.36 -7.21
C PHE A 28 0.36 3.06 -7.89
N SER A 29 1.05 3.18 -9.03
CA SER A 29 1.52 2.00 -9.77
C SER A 29 2.54 1.18 -8.97
N ILE A 30 3.39 1.85 -8.18
CA ILE A 30 4.33 1.19 -7.29
C ILE A 30 3.58 0.52 -6.15
N PHE A 31 2.68 1.23 -5.47
CA PHE A 31 1.84 0.71 -4.39
C PHE A 31 1.09 -0.55 -4.83
N ARG A 32 0.39 -0.50 -5.98
CA ARG A 32 -0.33 -1.65 -6.54
C ARG A 32 0.58 -2.85 -6.76
N LYS A 33 1.77 -2.66 -7.35
CA LYS A 33 2.73 -3.74 -7.59
C LYS A 33 3.24 -4.34 -6.29
N GLN A 34 3.50 -3.49 -5.29
CA GLN A 34 3.95 -3.90 -3.96
C GLN A 34 2.86 -4.71 -3.25
N LEU A 35 1.60 -4.28 -3.29
CA LEU A 35 0.48 -5.02 -2.75
C LEU A 35 0.28 -6.39 -3.42
N CYS A 36 0.34 -6.46 -4.76
CA CYS A 36 0.24 -7.74 -5.47
C CYS A 36 1.39 -8.69 -5.07
N ARG A 37 2.61 -8.18 -4.86
CA ARG A 37 3.75 -9.00 -4.40
C ARG A 37 3.53 -9.52 -2.98
N LEU A 38 3.07 -8.67 -2.06
CA LEU A 38 2.75 -9.08 -0.70
C LEU A 38 1.66 -10.16 -0.71
N HIS A 39 0.59 -9.92 -1.47
CA HIS A 39 -0.51 -10.86 -1.63
C HIS A 39 -0.04 -12.23 -2.12
N PHE A 40 0.76 -12.26 -3.19
CA PHE A 40 1.31 -13.51 -3.72
C PHE A 40 2.22 -14.22 -2.70
N ALA A 41 3.07 -13.49 -1.97
CA ALA A 41 3.92 -14.07 -0.94
C ALA A 41 3.11 -14.70 0.21
N VAL A 42 2.01 -14.05 0.62
CA VAL A 42 1.09 -14.60 1.63
C VAL A 42 0.35 -15.83 1.09
N GLN A 43 -0.08 -15.82 -0.18
CA GLN A 43 -0.69 -17.00 -0.81
C GLN A 43 0.27 -18.19 -0.84
N GLN A 44 1.54 -17.97 -1.19
CA GLN A 44 2.56 -19.02 -1.17
C GLN A 44 2.73 -19.65 0.22
N LEU A 45 2.66 -18.86 1.29
CA LEU A 45 2.72 -19.37 2.67
C LEU A 45 1.50 -20.23 3.03
N HIS A 46 0.33 -19.94 2.45
CA HIS A 46 -0.90 -20.69 2.69
C HIS A 46 -1.05 -21.97 1.83
N GLU A 47 -0.25 -22.13 0.77
CA GLU A 47 -0.31 -23.33 -0.08
C GLU A 47 0.02 -24.60 0.71
N VAL A 48 -0.83 -25.62 0.64
CA VAL A 48 -0.59 -26.90 1.33
C VAL A 48 0.32 -27.79 0.46
N PRO A 49 1.46 -28.27 0.97
CA PRO A 49 2.35 -29.13 0.18
C PRO A 49 1.70 -30.49 -0.11
N ALA A 50 1.80 -30.93 -1.37
CA ALA A 50 1.16 -32.16 -1.85
C ALA A 50 1.82 -33.47 -1.36
N SER A 51 3.02 -33.40 -0.77
CA SER A 51 3.75 -34.58 -0.28
C SER A 51 4.64 -34.26 0.93
N HIS A 52 5.03 -35.29 1.69
CA HIS A 52 5.92 -35.15 2.84
C HIS A 52 7.31 -34.61 2.47
N LEU A 53 7.86 -35.03 1.32
CA LEU A 53 9.12 -34.49 0.80
C LEU A 53 8.98 -33.01 0.42
N ALA A 54 7.86 -32.63 -0.22
CA ALA A 54 7.55 -31.24 -0.53
C ALA A 54 7.38 -30.40 0.75
N LYS A 55 6.85 -30.98 1.84
CA LYS A 55 6.68 -30.29 3.13
C LYS A 55 8.02 -29.86 3.76
N ALA A 56 9.03 -30.72 3.71
CA ALA A 56 10.36 -30.39 4.25
C ALA A 56 11.04 -29.25 3.46
N LYS A 57 10.94 -29.29 2.13
CA LYS A 57 11.44 -28.23 1.25
C LYS A 57 10.67 -26.91 1.47
N LYS A 58 9.34 -27.00 1.49
CA LYS A 58 8.43 -25.86 1.71
C LYS A 58 8.73 -25.15 3.03
N ARG A 59 8.98 -25.89 4.13
CA ARG A 59 9.32 -25.27 5.43
C ARG A 59 10.52 -24.32 5.36
N ASN A 60 11.54 -24.65 4.58
CA ASN A 60 12.71 -23.79 4.41
C ASN A 60 12.40 -22.59 3.50
N GLU A 61 11.57 -22.77 2.48
CA GLU A 61 11.08 -21.71 1.60
C GLU A 61 10.17 -20.73 2.36
N ASP A 62 9.23 -21.24 3.16
CA ASP A 62 8.32 -20.45 3.99
C ASP A 62 9.10 -19.55 4.93
N LYS A 63 10.15 -20.07 5.61
CA LYS A 63 11.03 -19.26 6.45
C LYS A 63 11.70 -18.11 5.69
N ARG A 64 12.14 -18.36 4.44
CA ARG A 64 12.74 -17.32 3.59
C ARG A 64 11.70 -16.30 3.15
N THR A 65 10.50 -16.75 2.81
CA THR A 65 9.37 -15.90 2.41
C THR A 65 8.90 -15.03 3.56
N THR A 66 8.75 -15.55 4.77
CA THR A 66 8.40 -14.78 5.97
C THR A 66 9.44 -13.68 6.24
N LYS A 67 10.73 -14.02 6.23
CA LYS A 67 11.80 -13.02 6.41
C LYS A 67 11.77 -11.93 5.35
N ARG A 68 11.48 -12.29 4.10
CA ARG A 68 11.34 -11.32 3.00
C ARG A 68 10.12 -10.41 3.20
N ILE A 69 9.00 -10.95 3.68
CA ILE A 69 7.81 -10.17 4.01
C ILE A 69 8.15 -9.17 5.11
N GLU A 70 8.76 -9.61 6.22
CA GLU A 70 9.16 -8.74 7.33
C GLU A 70 10.05 -7.57 6.88
N GLN A 71 11.08 -7.86 6.08
CA GLN A 71 11.95 -6.83 5.49
C GLN A 71 11.18 -5.88 4.57
N GLN A 72 10.27 -6.41 3.77
CA GLN A 72 9.43 -5.61 2.89
C GLN A 72 8.50 -4.68 3.70
N LEU A 73 7.88 -5.17 4.78
CA LEU A 73 6.99 -4.38 5.64
C LEU A 73 7.76 -3.27 6.36
N THR A 74 8.96 -3.58 6.86
CA THR A 74 9.87 -2.58 7.45
C THR A 74 10.24 -1.48 6.44
N PHE A 75 10.53 -1.87 5.20
CA PHE A 75 10.81 -0.90 4.14
C PHE A 75 9.57 -0.08 3.74
N TRP A 76 8.39 -0.71 3.74
CA TRP A 76 7.14 -0.01 3.47
C TRP A 76 6.91 1.08 4.50
N GLU A 77 6.99 0.71 5.77
CA GLU A 77 6.84 1.61 6.91
C GLU A 77 7.72 2.84 6.80
N ASN A 78 9.03 2.64 6.68
CA ASN A 78 9.99 3.74 6.81
C ASN A 78 10.15 4.59 5.55
N VAL A 79 9.82 4.05 4.37
CA VAL A 79 10.19 4.69 3.09
C VAL A 79 9.02 4.87 2.14
N MET A 80 8.15 3.87 2.02
CA MET A 80 7.15 3.85 0.95
C MET A 80 5.82 4.47 1.38
N VAL A 81 5.36 4.17 2.60
CA VAL A 81 4.12 4.72 3.16
C VAL A 81 4.14 6.25 3.17
N PRO A 82 5.20 6.95 3.62
CA PRO A 82 5.25 8.41 3.54
C PRO A 82 5.10 8.94 2.11
N LYS A 83 5.73 8.29 1.13
CA LYS A 83 5.68 8.70 -0.28
C LYS A 83 4.32 8.47 -0.91
N TRP A 84 3.67 7.35 -0.58
CA TRP A 84 2.32 7.05 -1.06
C TRP A 84 1.29 7.97 -0.42
N HIS A 85 1.37 8.15 0.90
CA HIS A 85 0.54 9.08 1.65
C HIS A 85 0.60 10.47 1.04
N HIS A 86 1.80 11.06 0.98
CA HIS A 86 1.98 12.40 0.44
C HIS A 86 1.42 12.55 -0.99
N ALA A 87 1.69 11.59 -1.88
CA ALA A 87 1.18 11.66 -3.25
C ALA A 87 -0.35 11.53 -3.35
N PHE A 88 -0.99 10.79 -2.44
CA PHE A 88 -2.44 10.63 -2.41
C PHE A 88 -3.12 11.80 -1.67
N SER A 89 -2.53 12.34 -0.61
CA SER A 89 -2.97 13.56 0.06
C SER A 89 -2.93 14.76 -0.87
N GLN A 90 -1.85 14.92 -1.65
CA GLN A 90 -1.76 15.96 -2.68
C GLN A 90 -2.82 15.80 -3.78
N LEU A 91 -3.13 14.56 -4.18
CA LEU A 91 -4.23 14.30 -5.13
C LEU A 91 -5.59 14.70 -4.55
N THR A 92 -5.79 14.50 -3.25
CA THR A 92 -6.99 14.93 -2.53
C THR A 92 -7.07 16.46 -2.49
N ALA A 93 -5.96 17.13 -2.18
CA ALA A 93 -5.87 18.58 -2.07
C ALA A 93 -6.06 19.33 -3.41
N ASP A 94 -5.62 18.76 -4.55
CA ASP A 94 -5.79 19.37 -5.89
C ASP A 94 -7.27 19.52 -6.32
N GLY A 95 -8.21 18.90 -5.59
CA GLY A 95 -9.66 19.10 -5.73
C GLY A 95 -10.29 18.41 -6.95
N ARG A 96 -9.67 18.49 -8.13
CA ARG A 96 -10.19 17.96 -9.41
C ARG A 96 -10.38 16.44 -9.41
N PHE A 97 -9.62 15.74 -8.58
CA PHE A 97 -9.67 14.28 -8.43
C PHE A 97 -9.75 13.85 -6.96
N ALA A 98 -10.33 14.70 -6.11
CA ALA A 98 -10.34 14.48 -4.66
C ALA A 98 -10.93 13.12 -4.26
N THR A 99 -12.01 12.69 -4.92
CA THR A 99 -12.61 11.38 -4.70
C THR A 99 -11.64 10.22 -4.95
N LEU A 100 -10.78 10.31 -5.98
CA LEU A 100 -9.78 9.28 -6.24
C LEU A 100 -8.69 9.29 -5.16
N GLY A 101 -8.26 10.49 -4.73
CA GLY A 101 -7.32 10.66 -3.63
C GLY A 101 -7.82 10.03 -2.34
N LEU A 102 -9.06 10.32 -1.94
CA LEU A 102 -9.70 9.74 -0.74
C LEU A 102 -9.78 8.21 -0.81
N VAL A 103 -10.19 7.65 -1.95
CA VAL A 103 -10.24 6.19 -2.12
C VAL A 103 -8.85 5.57 -1.94
N LEU A 104 -7.81 6.19 -2.51
CA LEU A 104 -6.43 5.69 -2.39
C LEU A 104 -5.89 5.82 -0.97
N LEU A 105 -6.19 6.90 -0.25
CA LEU A 105 -5.84 7.08 1.16
C LEU A 105 -6.53 6.03 2.05
N SER A 106 -7.82 5.77 1.83
CA SER A 106 -8.56 4.74 2.57
C SER A 106 -7.99 3.34 2.34
N ILE A 107 -7.66 3.00 1.08
CA ILE A 107 -7.02 1.70 0.77
C ILE A 107 -5.62 1.61 1.38
N LEU A 108 -4.86 2.71 1.39
CA LEU A 108 -3.53 2.76 2.01
C LEU A 108 -3.62 2.54 3.51
N ALA A 109 -4.50 3.27 4.22
CA ALA A 109 -4.72 3.13 5.66
C ALA A 109 -5.08 1.70 6.03
N GLU A 110 -6.04 1.11 5.31
CA GLU A 110 -6.51 -0.25 5.56
C GLU A 110 -5.43 -1.30 5.22
N THR A 111 -4.61 -1.06 4.20
CA THR A 111 -3.45 -1.90 3.90
C THR A 111 -2.40 -1.85 5.02
N CYS A 112 -2.10 -0.65 5.54
CA CYS A 112 -1.20 -0.46 6.67
C CYS A 112 -1.73 -1.17 7.92
N ARG A 113 -3.04 -1.08 8.19
CA ARG A 113 -3.70 -1.78 9.31
C ARG A 113 -3.56 -3.29 9.21
N ILE A 114 -3.84 -3.87 8.05
CA ILE A 114 -3.71 -5.32 7.81
C ILE A 114 -2.25 -5.77 7.90
N ALA A 115 -1.31 -4.93 7.47
CA ALA A 115 0.11 -5.20 7.51
C ALA A 115 0.75 -4.97 8.90
N GLY A 116 0.02 -4.40 9.86
CA GLY A 116 0.55 -4.06 11.19
C GLY A 116 1.47 -2.83 11.22
N ILE A 117 1.37 -1.94 10.23
CA ILE A 117 2.23 -0.74 10.05
C ILE A 117 1.49 0.55 10.50
N THR A 118 0.41 0.40 11.29
CA THR A 118 -0.54 1.50 11.58
C THR A 118 0.12 2.73 12.22
N GLN A 119 1.09 2.52 13.13
CA GLN A 119 1.72 3.60 13.90
C GLN A 119 2.42 4.65 13.01
N SER A 120 3.03 4.20 11.91
CA SER A 120 3.69 5.08 10.96
C SER A 120 2.70 5.84 10.06
N PHE A 121 1.48 5.34 9.86
CA PHE A 121 0.45 6.05 9.11
C PHE A 121 -0.25 7.11 9.99
N GLU A 122 -0.55 6.78 11.25
CA GLU A 122 -1.21 7.70 12.19
C GLU A 122 -0.38 8.96 12.47
N SER A 123 0.94 8.80 12.62
CA SER A 123 1.86 9.95 12.81
C SER A 123 1.89 10.89 11.60
N LEU A 124 1.83 10.35 10.37
CA LEU A 124 1.77 11.15 9.15
C LEU A 124 0.42 11.86 8.97
N GLY A 125 -0.67 11.16 9.25
CA GLY A 125 -2.01 11.75 9.20
C GLY A 125 -2.20 12.86 10.23
N GLY A 126 -1.68 12.67 11.45
CA GLY A 126 -1.68 13.68 12.50
C GLY A 126 -0.93 14.95 12.10
N ALA A 127 0.26 14.80 11.53
CA ALA A 127 1.07 15.94 11.06
C ALA A 127 0.41 16.73 9.91
N ASP A 128 -0.22 16.04 8.95
CA ASP A 128 -0.94 16.72 7.85
C ASP A 128 -2.19 17.48 8.37
N VAL A 129 -2.90 16.91 9.36
CA VAL A 129 -4.05 17.58 10.00
C VAL A 129 -3.59 18.79 10.81
N GLU A 130 -2.53 18.66 11.60
CA GLU A 130 -1.97 19.76 12.39
C GLU A 130 -1.48 20.91 11.49
N ALA A 131 -0.74 20.60 10.43
CA ALA A 131 -0.31 21.61 9.45
C ALA A 131 -1.49 22.30 8.75
N SER A 132 -2.56 21.56 8.45
CA SER A 132 -3.77 22.14 7.86
C SER A 132 -4.47 23.09 8.86
N LEU A 133 -4.57 22.68 10.13
CA LEU A 133 -5.16 23.51 11.19
C LEU A 133 -4.36 24.81 11.41
N ASP A 134 -3.03 24.74 11.39
CA ASP A 134 -2.17 25.91 11.50
C ASP A 134 -2.34 26.87 10.30
N GLU A 135 -2.46 26.34 9.08
CA GLU A 135 -2.75 27.15 7.89
C GLU A 135 -4.09 27.88 8.00
N PHE A 136 -5.14 27.19 8.49
CA PHE A 136 -6.45 27.82 8.72
C PHE A 136 -6.47 28.80 9.90
N ALA A 137 -5.59 28.65 10.89
CA ALA A 137 -5.51 29.56 12.04
C ALA A 137 -4.81 30.89 11.71
N VAL A 138 -4.03 30.94 10.62
CA VAL A 138 -3.28 32.13 10.15
C VAL A 138 -4.02 32.88 9.03
N ALA A 139 -5.05 32.28 8.42
CA ALA A 139 -5.89 32.87 7.37
C ALA A 139 -7.09 33.65 7.92
#